data_AF-A0A843FEU5-F1
#
_entry.id   AF-A0A843FEU5-F1
#
_cell.length_a   1.000
_cell.length_b   1.000
_cell.length_c   1.000
_cell.angle_alpha   90.00
_cell.angle_beta   90.00
_cell.angle_gamma   90.00
#
_symmetry.space_group_name_H-M   'P 1'
#
loop_
_entity.id
_entity.type
_entity.pdbx_description
1 polymer ?
#
loop_
_entity_poly.entity_id
_entity_poly.type
_entity_poly.pdbx_seq_one_letter_code
_entity_poly.pdbx_strand_id
1 'polypeptide(L)'
;MTEKNKISKFITFPTTFENYKWYKPILVFIVTAIMYLILNGIITLIFYAIFGQNMISSIVFGGYEVMNTEAGQIYSDLGIIIILPALYVATKVIKDRPLSSYASSRGGFNYRLYFKALLIPIIIYVIFEIINIFTVGIKGTNHFSIPFFIVCIILVPLQCISEEFAFRGLIMQSIGSWVKIPVLTIVIQAIIFAALHGYNNLGVLIIFISGLVMGFFAWKTNG
;
A
#
# COMPACT_ATOMS: atom_id res chain seq x y z
N MET A 1 -9.27 5.83 -36.71
CA MET A 1 -9.27 5.36 -35.31
C MET A 1 -10.50 5.92 -34.63
N THR A 2 -11.48 5.08 -34.30
CA THR A 2 -12.74 5.47 -33.65
C THR A 2 -12.49 5.83 -32.18
N GLU A 3 -13.24 6.80 -31.64
CA GLU A 3 -13.13 7.39 -30.29
C GLU A 3 -13.22 6.40 -29.10
N LYS A 4 -13.38 5.10 -29.35
CA LYS A 4 -13.67 4.07 -28.33
C LYS A 4 -12.46 3.49 -27.57
N ASN A 5 -11.23 3.93 -27.83
CA ASN A 5 -10.02 3.38 -27.18
C ASN A 5 -9.18 4.41 -26.42
N LYS A 6 -9.78 5.48 -25.91
CA LYS A 6 -9.07 6.36 -24.96
C LYS A 6 -9.06 5.68 -23.59
N ILE A 7 -7.96 5.00 -23.25
CA ILE A 7 -7.72 4.53 -21.87
C ILE A 7 -7.95 5.73 -20.95
N SER A 8 -8.90 5.60 -20.05
CA SER A 8 -9.21 6.62 -19.05
C SER A 8 -7.98 6.88 -18.20
N LYS A 9 -7.63 8.15 -17.98
CA LYS A 9 -6.49 8.51 -17.13
C LYS A 9 -6.74 7.97 -15.73
N PHE A 10 -5.78 7.23 -15.17
CA PHE A 10 -5.92 6.56 -13.88
C PHE A 10 -6.52 7.43 -12.77
N ILE A 11 -6.00 8.65 -12.58
CA ILE A 11 -6.46 9.56 -11.54
C ILE A 11 -7.92 10.01 -11.66
N THR A 12 -8.50 9.99 -12.87
CA THR A 12 -9.89 10.39 -13.13
C THR A 12 -10.76 9.18 -13.45
N PHE A 13 -10.21 7.97 -13.38
CA PHE A 13 -10.94 6.77 -13.78
C PHE A 13 -12.27 6.56 -13.03
N PRO A 14 -12.40 6.89 -11.73
CA PRO A 14 -13.68 6.75 -11.04
C PRO A 14 -14.84 7.49 -11.71
N THR A 15 -14.59 8.61 -12.41
CA THR A 15 -15.66 9.41 -13.02
C THR A 15 -16.28 8.75 -14.25
N THR A 16 -15.72 7.64 -14.75
CA THR A 16 -16.25 6.93 -15.92
C THR A 16 -17.29 5.88 -15.56
N PHE A 17 -17.47 5.55 -14.28
CA PHE A 17 -18.47 4.57 -13.85
C PHE A 17 -19.85 5.24 -13.71
N GLU A 18 -20.91 4.58 -14.19
CA GLU A 18 -22.30 5.07 -14.10
C GLU A 18 -22.73 5.36 -12.65
N ASN A 19 -22.22 4.56 -11.72
CA ASN A 19 -22.51 4.67 -10.30
C ASN A 19 -21.73 5.80 -9.59
N TYR A 20 -20.86 6.53 -10.28
CA TYR A 20 -20.02 7.56 -9.68
C TYR A 20 -20.86 8.69 -9.08
N LYS A 21 -20.53 9.06 -7.84
CA LYS A 21 -20.98 10.27 -7.17
C LYS A 21 -19.81 10.83 -6.37
N TRP A 22 -19.67 12.15 -6.31
CA TRP A 22 -18.52 12.81 -5.68
C TRP A 22 -18.32 12.42 -4.21
N TYR A 23 -19.40 12.11 -3.49
CA TYR A 23 -19.37 11.75 -2.06
C TYR A 23 -19.10 10.25 -1.80
N LYS A 24 -19.27 9.37 -2.80
CA LYS A 24 -19.08 7.92 -2.60
C LYS A 24 -17.66 7.55 -2.16
N PRO A 25 -16.58 8.15 -2.68
CA PRO A 25 -15.24 7.83 -2.19
C PRO A 25 -15.04 8.17 -0.71
N ILE A 26 -15.71 9.22 -0.19
CA ILE A 26 -15.70 9.55 1.24
C ILE A 26 -16.38 8.43 2.04
N LEU A 27 -17.55 7.96 1.58
CA LEU A 27 -18.25 6.85 2.22
C LEU A 27 -17.44 5.54 2.18
N VAL A 28 -16.79 5.25 1.04
CA VAL A 28 -15.89 4.09 0.93
C VAL A 28 -14.76 4.20 1.94
N PHE A 29 -14.11 5.36 2.03
CA PHE A 29 -13.05 5.60 3.02
C PHE A 29 -13.54 5.37 4.46
N ILE A 30 -14.69 5.92 4.83
CA ILE A 30 -15.27 5.77 6.18
C ILE A 30 -15.56 4.29 6.48
N VAL A 31 -16.23 3.59 5.56
CA VAL A 31 -16.56 2.16 5.76
C VAL A 31 -15.30 1.30 5.79
N THR A 32 -14.30 1.60 4.95
CA THR A 32 -12.99 0.94 4.99
C THR A 32 -12.30 1.16 6.33
N ALA A 33 -12.30 2.38 6.86
CA ALA A 33 -11.70 2.69 8.16
C ALA A 33 -12.40 1.96 9.31
N ILE A 34 -13.74 1.92 9.33
CA ILE A 34 -14.51 1.19 10.35
C ILE A 34 -14.20 -0.32 10.27
N MET A 35 -14.25 -0.91 9.07
CA MET A 35 -13.97 -2.33 8.88
C MET A 35 -12.51 -2.67 9.23
N TYR A 36 -11.57 -1.79 8.87
CA TYR A 36 -10.17 -1.91 9.23
C TYR A 36 -9.99 -1.97 10.75
N LEU A 37 -10.59 -1.03 11.50
CA LEU A 37 -10.49 -0.99 12.97
C LEU A 37 -11.05 -2.26 13.61
N ILE A 38 -12.19 -2.76 13.13
CA ILE A 38 -12.80 -4.00 13.62
C ILE A 38 -11.87 -5.20 13.38
N LEU A 39 -11.40 -5.37 12.14
CA LEU A 39 -10.59 -6.53 11.78
C LEU A 39 -9.19 -6.47 12.42
N ASN A 40 -8.61 -5.28 12.52
CA ASN A 40 -7.34 -5.08 13.22
C ASN A 40 -7.49 -5.36 14.72
N GLY A 41 -8.59 -4.95 15.35
CA GLY A 41 -8.90 -5.32 16.74
C GLY A 41 -8.97 -6.84 16.96
N ILE A 42 -9.55 -7.58 16.01
CA ILE A 42 -9.58 -9.05 16.06
C ILE A 42 -8.16 -9.63 15.95
N ILE A 43 -7.33 -9.13 15.03
CA ILE A 43 -5.93 -9.54 14.91
C ILE A 43 -5.19 -9.32 16.24
N THR A 44 -5.35 -8.15 16.84
CA THR A 44 -4.75 -7.81 18.14
C THR A 44 -5.20 -8.76 19.25
N LEU A 45 -6.48 -9.12 19.31
CA LEU A 45 -6.99 -10.09 20.29
C LEU A 45 -6.40 -11.50 20.07
N ILE A 46 -6.24 -11.93 18.82
CA ILE A 46 -5.62 -13.22 18.49
C ILE A 46 -4.15 -13.21 18.92
N PHE A 47 -3.40 -12.16 18.59
CA PHE A 47 -2.01 -12.02 19.00
C PHE A 47 -1.86 -11.97 20.52
N TYR A 48 -2.76 -11.28 21.22
CA TYR A 48 -2.81 -11.28 22.68
C TYR A 48 -3.02 -12.70 23.24
N ALA A 49 -3.93 -13.47 22.65
CA ALA A 49 -4.21 -14.84 23.11
C ALA A 49 -3.04 -15.80 22.89
N ILE A 50 -2.26 -15.62 21.82
CA ILE A 50 -1.14 -16.50 21.46
C ILE A 50 0.16 -16.12 22.19
N PHE A 51 0.48 -14.82 22.21
CA PHE A 51 1.79 -14.30 22.66
C PHE A 51 1.74 -13.56 24.01
N GLY A 52 0.53 -13.30 24.53
CA GLY A 52 0.32 -12.64 25.81
C GLY A 52 0.50 -11.13 25.80
N GLN A 53 0.29 -10.52 26.98
CA GLN A 53 0.31 -9.07 27.17
C GLN A 53 1.65 -8.41 26.77
N ASN A 54 2.77 -9.08 27.04
CA ASN A 54 4.11 -8.52 26.77
C ASN A 54 4.32 -8.23 25.27
N MET A 55 3.79 -9.09 24.39
CA MET A 55 3.84 -8.86 22.95
C MET A 55 3.01 -7.64 22.54
N ILE A 56 1.81 -7.49 23.09
CA ILE A 56 0.94 -6.33 22.81
C ILE A 56 1.59 -5.04 23.30
N SER A 57 2.15 -5.04 24.51
CA SER A 57 2.89 -3.89 25.03
C SER A 57 4.08 -3.54 24.12
N SER A 58 4.79 -4.55 23.61
CA SER A 58 5.88 -4.33 22.65
C SER A 58 5.37 -3.70 21.37
N ILE A 59 4.29 -4.21 20.77
CA ILE A 59 3.66 -3.63 19.56
C ILE A 59 3.25 -2.16 19.77
N VAL A 60 2.62 -1.87 20.90
CA VAL A 60 2.06 -0.53 21.17
C VAL A 60 3.14 0.50 21.50
N PHE A 61 4.20 0.09 22.21
CA PHE A 61 5.19 1.02 22.78
C PHE A 61 6.61 0.86 22.22
N GLY A 62 6.91 -0.24 21.53
CA GLY A 62 8.25 -0.58 21.03
C GLY A 62 8.61 0.06 19.70
N GLY A 63 7.67 0.73 19.03
CA GLY A 63 7.90 1.38 17.74
C GLY A 63 8.37 0.39 16.65
N TYR A 64 9.31 0.82 15.81
CA TYR A 64 9.80 0.01 14.68
C TYR A 64 10.65 -1.19 15.11
N GLU A 65 11.21 -1.20 16.32
CA GLU A 65 12.03 -2.31 16.82
C GLU A 65 11.23 -3.62 16.91
N VAL A 66 9.91 -3.52 17.02
CA VAL A 66 9.02 -4.69 17.05
C VAL A 66 9.10 -5.48 15.73
N MET A 67 9.29 -4.78 14.61
CA MET A 67 9.40 -5.39 13.28
C MET A 67 10.71 -6.18 13.10
N ASN A 68 11.68 -6.02 14.00
CA ASN A 68 12.90 -6.84 13.99
C ASN A 68 12.67 -8.27 14.51
N THR A 69 11.45 -8.60 14.95
CA THR A 69 11.04 -9.95 15.38
C THR A 69 10.11 -10.58 14.34
N GLU A 70 10.15 -11.91 14.20
CA GLU A 70 9.28 -12.64 13.26
C GLU A 70 7.78 -12.37 13.56
N ALA A 71 7.38 -12.47 14.84
CA ALA A 71 6.01 -12.22 15.24
C ALA A 71 5.57 -10.77 15.03
N GLY A 72 6.46 -9.80 15.29
CA GLY A 72 6.18 -8.38 15.09
C GLY A 72 6.05 -8.02 13.61
N GLN A 73 6.89 -8.57 12.75
CA GLN A 73 6.77 -8.40 11.30
C GLN A 73 5.45 -8.98 10.78
N ILE A 74 5.08 -10.21 11.20
CA ILE A 74 3.80 -10.81 10.80
C ILE A 74 2.62 -9.96 11.27
N TYR A 75 2.65 -9.47 12.51
CA TYR A 75 1.61 -8.59 13.03
C TYR A 75 1.46 -7.32 12.19
N SER A 76 2.57 -6.63 11.90
CA SER A 76 2.58 -5.40 11.10
C SER A 76 2.06 -5.64 9.69
N ASP A 77 2.52 -6.69 9.02
CA ASP A 77 2.08 -7.02 7.66
C ASP A 77 0.59 -7.35 7.64
N LEU A 78 0.10 -8.23 8.52
CA LEU A 78 -1.32 -8.55 8.62
C LEU A 78 -2.17 -7.31 8.93
N GLY A 79 -1.66 -6.44 9.78
CA GLY A 79 -2.28 -5.17 10.15
C GLY A 79 -2.53 -4.27 8.94
N ILE A 80 -1.68 -4.31 7.90
CA ILE A 80 -1.86 -3.53 6.66
C ILE A 80 -2.61 -4.33 5.60
N ILE A 81 -2.34 -5.64 5.48
CA ILE A 81 -3.02 -6.55 4.53
C ILE A 81 -4.53 -6.45 4.68
N ILE A 82 -5.03 -6.30 5.91
CA ILE A 82 -6.46 -6.25 6.22
C ILE A 82 -7.21 -5.04 5.61
N ILE A 83 -6.50 -4.02 5.13
CA ILE A 83 -7.09 -2.91 4.39
C ILE A 83 -7.76 -3.43 3.11
N LEU A 84 -7.19 -4.44 2.43
CA LEU A 84 -7.74 -4.96 1.19
C LEU A 84 -9.13 -5.59 1.34
N PRO A 85 -9.38 -6.53 2.28
CA PRO A 85 -10.74 -7.02 2.52
C PRO A 85 -11.67 -5.94 3.08
N ALA A 86 -11.18 -5.01 3.92
CA ALA A 86 -11.98 -3.88 4.40
C ALA A 86 -12.46 -2.97 3.25
N LEU A 87 -11.57 -2.66 2.30
CA LEU A 87 -11.87 -1.92 1.09
C LEU A 87 -12.83 -2.69 0.19
N TYR A 88 -12.62 -3.99 0.01
CA TYR A 88 -13.52 -4.82 -0.77
C TYR A 88 -14.96 -4.76 -0.22
N VAL A 89 -15.16 -4.95 1.08
CA VAL A 89 -16.48 -4.84 1.72
C VAL A 89 -17.06 -3.45 1.51
N ALA A 90 -16.29 -2.39 1.75
CA ALA A 90 -16.75 -1.01 1.57
C ALA A 90 -17.24 -0.73 0.13
N THR A 91 -16.50 -1.20 -0.89
CA THR A 91 -16.91 -1.01 -2.29
C THR A 91 -18.22 -1.71 -2.63
N LYS A 92 -18.51 -2.86 -2.00
CA LYS A 92 -19.76 -3.60 -2.18
C LYS A 92 -20.93 -2.92 -1.46
N VAL A 93 -20.73 -2.49 -0.22
CA VAL A 93 -21.76 -1.79 0.57
C VAL A 93 -22.17 -0.48 -0.10
N ILE A 94 -21.18 0.32 -0.55
CA ILE A 94 -21.42 1.64 -1.16
C ILE A 94 -21.81 1.56 -2.65
N LYS A 95 -21.63 0.38 -3.26
CA LYS A 95 -21.81 0.17 -4.72
C LYS A 95 -21.00 1.21 -5.51
N ASP A 96 -19.71 1.31 -5.18
CA ASP A 96 -18.81 2.31 -5.75
C ASP A 96 -18.35 1.92 -7.17
N ARG A 97 -17.37 1.01 -7.26
CA ARG A 97 -16.79 0.53 -8.51
C ARG A 97 -16.11 -0.85 -8.34
N PRO A 98 -15.79 -1.56 -9.43
CA PRO A 98 -15.08 -2.85 -9.36
C PRO A 98 -13.71 -2.71 -8.67
N LEU A 99 -13.35 -3.70 -7.85
CA LEU A 99 -12.09 -3.69 -7.09
C LEU A 99 -10.85 -3.59 -8.00
N SER A 100 -10.89 -4.18 -9.19
CA SER A 100 -9.79 -4.11 -10.17
C SER A 100 -9.46 -2.69 -10.63
N SER A 101 -10.41 -1.75 -10.55
CA SER A 101 -10.19 -0.34 -10.93
C SER A 101 -9.25 0.42 -9.98
N TYR A 102 -9.08 -0.08 -8.75
CA TYR A 102 -8.14 0.47 -7.78
C TYR A 102 -6.69 0.13 -8.15
N ALA A 103 -6.46 -0.98 -8.85
CA ALA A 103 -5.14 -1.38 -9.32
C ALA A 103 -4.73 -0.66 -10.60
N SER A 104 -5.65 -0.55 -11.57
CA SER A 104 -5.33 0.00 -12.90
C SER A 104 -6.57 0.46 -13.65
N SER A 105 -6.43 1.50 -14.48
CA SER A 105 -7.48 1.87 -15.44
C SER A 105 -7.45 1.05 -16.73
N ARG A 106 -6.53 0.08 -16.83
CA ARG A 106 -6.36 -0.82 -17.98
C ARG A 106 -7.20 -2.10 -17.90
N GLY A 107 -8.14 -2.19 -16.96
CA GLY A 107 -8.98 -3.38 -16.76
C GLY A 107 -8.45 -4.37 -15.71
N GLY A 108 -7.56 -3.93 -14.81
CA GLY A 108 -7.05 -4.73 -13.69
C GLY A 108 -5.55 -5.00 -13.76
N PHE A 109 -5.10 -5.93 -12.93
CA PHE A 109 -3.68 -6.22 -12.76
C PHE A 109 -3.10 -6.97 -13.96
N ASN A 110 -1.96 -6.50 -14.49
CA ASN A 110 -1.28 -7.11 -15.61
C ASN A 110 -0.02 -7.84 -15.13
N TYR A 111 -0.14 -9.14 -14.87
CA TYR A 111 0.96 -10.00 -14.41
C TYR A 111 2.17 -9.96 -15.35
N ARG A 112 1.94 -9.95 -16.67
CA ARG A 112 3.03 -9.92 -17.65
C ARG A 112 3.84 -8.62 -17.56
N LEU A 113 3.17 -7.49 -17.37
CA LEU A 113 3.87 -6.22 -17.18
C LEU A 113 4.54 -6.15 -15.81
N TYR A 114 3.89 -6.63 -14.76
CA TYR A 114 4.44 -6.69 -13.41
C TYR A 114 5.79 -7.43 -13.40
N PHE A 115 5.85 -8.66 -13.89
CA PHE A 115 7.10 -9.43 -13.88
C PHE A 115 8.19 -8.84 -14.80
N LYS A 116 7.80 -8.18 -15.90
CA LYS A 116 8.75 -7.44 -16.74
C LYS A 116 9.32 -6.22 -16.02
N ALA A 117 8.47 -5.48 -15.30
CA ALA A 117 8.87 -4.29 -14.57
C ALA A 117 9.67 -4.63 -13.31
N LEU A 118 9.39 -5.77 -12.67
CA LEU A 118 10.03 -6.23 -11.43
C LEU A 118 11.56 -6.38 -11.54
N LEU A 119 12.08 -6.64 -12.75
CA LEU A 119 13.52 -6.68 -13.02
C LEU A 119 14.23 -5.37 -12.66
N ILE A 120 13.57 -4.22 -12.89
CA ILE A 120 14.17 -2.91 -12.66
C ILE A 120 14.47 -2.67 -11.17
N PRO A 121 13.50 -2.76 -10.23
CA PRO A 121 13.78 -2.58 -8.81
C PRO A 121 14.71 -3.66 -8.26
N ILE A 122 14.66 -4.91 -8.76
CA ILE A 122 15.62 -5.94 -8.37
C ILE A 122 17.05 -5.52 -8.71
N ILE A 123 17.30 -5.06 -9.95
CA ILE A 123 18.63 -4.61 -10.37
C ILE A 123 19.09 -3.42 -9.53
N ILE A 124 18.22 -2.43 -9.31
CA ILE A 124 18.53 -1.25 -8.50
C ILE A 124 18.88 -1.67 -7.06
N TYR A 125 18.10 -2.57 -6.46
CA TYR A 125 18.34 -3.07 -5.11
C TYR A 125 19.66 -3.85 -5.01
N VAL A 126 19.95 -4.73 -5.96
CA VAL A 126 21.22 -5.47 -5.99
C VAL A 126 22.42 -4.53 -6.12
N ILE A 127 22.35 -3.52 -6.99
CA ILE A 127 23.41 -2.50 -7.12
C ILE A 127 23.57 -1.74 -5.80
N PHE A 128 22.46 -1.32 -5.19
CA PHE A 128 22.47 -0.63 -3.91
C PHE A 128 23.13 -1.48 -2.82
N GLU A 129 22.77 -2.76 -2.70
CA GLU A 129 23.37 -3.69 -1.73
C GLU A 129 24.86 -3.93 -1.99
N ILE A 130 25.28 -4.07 -3.25
CA ILE A 130 26.70 -4.18 -3.59
C ILE A 130 27.46 -2.94 -3.10
N ILE A 131 26.96 -1.74 -3.41
CA ILE A 131 27.57 -0.48 -2.95
C ILE A 131 27.60 -0.42 -1.41
N ASN A 132 26.52 -0.84 -0.75
CA ASN A 132 26.41 -0.85 0.71
C ASN A 132 27.48 -1.77 1.33
N ILE A 133 27.67 -2.97 0.77
CA ILE A 133 28.72 -3.91 1.19
C ILE A 133 30.11 -3.29 1.06
N PHE A 134 30.41 -2.60 -0.05
CA PHE A 134 31.72 -1.98 -0.25
C PHE A 134 31.96 -0.72 0.60
N THR A 135 30.90 -0.03 1.01
CA THR A 135 31.00 1.24 1.75
C THR A 135 30.93 1.06 3.26
N VAL A 136 30.07 0.17 3.74
CA VAL A 136 29.74 -0.03 5.15
C VAL A 136 30.20 -1.40 5.67
N GLY A 137 30.53 -2.32 4.77
CA GLY A 137 30.82 -3.72 5.10
C GLY A 137 29.55 -4.53 5.33
N ILE A 138 29.70 -5.84 5.51
CA ILE A 138 28.59 -6.73 5.86
C ILE A 138 28.23 -6.48 7.32
N LYS A 139 27.01 -6.01 7.58
CA LYS A 139 26.45 -5.81 8.92
C LYS A 139 25.24 -6.74 9.14
N GLY A 140 25.09 -7.22 10.38
CA GLY A 140 23.99 -8.09 10.80
C GLY A 140 24.44 -9.51 11.14
N THR A 141 23.68 -10.18 11.99
CA THR A 141 23.81 -11.61 12.27
C THR A 141 22.92 -12.37 11.29
N ASN A 142 23.49 -13.32 10.52
CA ASN A 142 22.74 -14.17 9.59
C ASN A 142 21.86 -15.20 10.32
N HIS A 143 20.87 -14.74 11.09
CA HIS A 143 19.77 -15.60 11.56
C HIS A 143 18.72 -15.68 10.46
N PHE A 144 19.09 -16.35 9.36
CA PHE A 144 18.19 -16.56 8.25
C PHE A 144 17.28 -17.76 8.52
N SER A 145 15.98 -17.50 8.62
CA SER A 145 14.94 -18.51 8.77
C SER A 145 14.26 -18.72 7.43
N ILE A 146 14.46 -19.88 6.79
CA ILE A 146 13.80 -20.24 5.53
C ILE A 146 12.26 -20.16 5.67
N PRO A 147 11.64 -20.70 6.75
CA PRO A 147 10.19 -20.58 6.93
C PRO A 147 9.73 -19.12 7.00
N PHE A 148 10.43 -18.28 7.76
CA PHE A 148 10.08 -16.86 7.86
C PHE A 148 10.29 -16.10 6.55
N PHE A 149 11.35 -16.42 5.80
CA PHE A 149 11.57 -15.86 4.47
C PHE A 149 10.41 -16.19 3.52
N ILE A 150 9.91 -17.43 3.53
CA ILE A 150 8.73 -17.83 2.73
C ILE A 150 7.50 -17.01 3.17
N VAL A 151 7.31 -16.80 4.47
CA VAL A 151 6.22 -15.95 4.99
C VAL A 151 6.35 -14.52 4.46
N CYS A 152 7.53 -13.90 4.51
CA CYS A 152 7.74 -12.54 3.99
C CYS A 152 7.49 -12.44 2.48
N ILE A 153 7.91 -13.44 1.69
CA ILE A 153 7.65 -13.48 0.23
C ILE A 153 6.14 -13.52 -0.09
N ILE A 154 5.29 -13.91 0.86
CA ILE A 154 3.84 -13.92 0.69
C ILE A 154 3.22 -12.65 1.27
N LEU A 155 3.54 -12.32 2.53
CA LEU A 155 2.90 -11.23 3.24
C LEU A 155 3.30 -9.86 2.71
N VAL A 156 4.58 -9.62 2.43
CA VAL A 156 5.05 -8.29 1.99
C VAL A 156 4.41 -7.90 0.66
N PRO A 157 4.33 -8.75 -0.38
CA PRO A 157 3.60 -8.38 -1.60
C PRO A 157 2.12 -8.09 -1.37
N LEU A 158 1.45 -8.84 -0.46
CA LEU A 158 0.06 -8.56 -0.11
C LEU A 158 -0.08 -7.23 0.63
N GLN A 159 0.85 -6.91 1.53
CA GLN A 159 0.92 -5.63 2.23
C GLN A 159 1.14 -4.48 1.24
N CYS A 160 2.06 -4.63 0.29
CA CYS A 160 2.26 -3.67 -0.81
C CYS A 160 1.00 -3.48 -1.67
N ILE A 161 0.28 -4.56 -1.99
CA ILE A 161 -1.00 -4.46 -2.72
C ILE A 161 -2.03 -3.66 -1.92
N SER A 162 -2.16 -3.93 -0.63
CA SER A 162 -3.07 -3.19 0.25
C SER A 162 -2.74 -1.70 0.30
N GLU A 163 -1.47 -1.35 0.42
CA GLU A 163 -1.02 0.05 0.36
C GLU A 163 -1.32 0.68 -0.99
N GLU A 164 -0.96 0.05 -2.10
CA GLU A 164 -1.24 0.58 -3.44
C GLU A 164 -2.75 0.82 -3.65
N PHE A 165 -3.60 -0.09 -3.17
CA PHE A 165 -5.05 0.06 -3.25
C PHE A 165 -5.57 1.20 -2.39
N ALA A 166 -5.06 1.38 -1.17
CA ALA A 166 -5.45 2.47 -0.28
C ALA A 166 -5.01 3.83 -0.81
N PHE A 167 -3.74 3.91 -1.22
CA PHE A 167 -3.06 5.16 -1.51
C PHE A 167 -3.23 5.60 -2.96
N ARG A 168 -2.95 4.71 -3.92
CA ARG A 168 -3.04 5.04 -5.36
C ARG A 168 -4.44 4.72 -5.89
N GLY A 169 -5.03 3.62 -5.44
CA GLY A 169 -6.37 3.20 -5.87
C GLY A 169 -7.51 4.02 -5.28
N LEU A 170 -7.51 4.26 -3.96
CA LEU A 170 -8.56 4.99 -3.27
C LEU A 170 -8.23 6.48 -3.16
N ILE A 171 -7.23 6.87 -2.37
CA ILE A 171 -6.96 8.29 -2.05
C ILE A 171 -6.63 9.10 -3.31
N MET A 172 -5.63 8.66 -4.07
CA MET A 172 -5.19 9.36 -5.28
C MET A 172 -6.30 9.44 -6.33
N GLN A 173 -7.02 8.35 -6.65
CA GLN A 173 -8.13 8.44 -7.60
C GLN A 173 -9.30 9.27 -7.08
N SER A 174 -9.57 9.29 -5.77
CA SER A 174 -10.63 10.11 -5.17
C SER A 174 -10.34 11.58 -5.37
N ILE A 175 -9.15 12.03 -4.93
CA ILE A 175 -8.70 13.41 -5.09
C ILE A 175 -8.66 13.78 -6.58
N GLY A 176 -8.08 12.90 -7.41
CA GLY A 176 -8.00 13.10 -8.86
C GLY A 176 -9.36 13.25 -9.54
N SER A 177 -10.38 12.52 -9.08
CA SER A 177 -11.75 12.63 -9.58
C SER A 177 -12.40 13.98 -9.25
N TRP A 178 -12.03 14.61 -8.12
CA TRP A 178 -12.54 15.90 -7.68
C TRP A 178 -11.81 17.07 -8.33
N VAL A 179 -10.47 17.09 -8.24
CA VAL A 179 -9.66 18.26 -8.63
C VAL A 179 -9.15 18.21 -10.07
N LYS A 180 -9.04 17.02 -10.67
CA LYS A 180 -8.58 16.79 -12.06
C LYS A 180 -7.19 17.33 -12.40
N ILE A 181 -6.36 17.63 -11.40
CA ILE A 181 -4.98 18.14 -11.52
C ILE A 181 -3.99 17.05 -11.04
N PRO A 182 -3.28 16.34 -11.95
CA PRO A 182 -2.45 15.20 -11.57
C PRO A 182 -1.38 15.49 -10.52
N VAL A 183 -0.67 16.61 -10.66
CA VAL A 183 0.42 16.98 -9.76
C VAL A 183 -0.11 17.21 -8.35
N LEU A 184 -1.21 17.96 -8.22
CA LEU A 184 -1.85 18.21 -6.93
C LEU A 184 -2.32 16.91 -6.28
N THR A 185 -2.93 16.02 -7.07
CA THR A 185 -3.36 14.70 -6.61
C THR A 185 -2.20 13.87 -6.07
N ILE A 186 -1.07 13.81 -6.79
CA ILE A 186 0.13 13.06 -6.37
C ILE A 186 0.72 13.64 -5.08
N VAL A 187 0.83 14.97 -5.00
CA VAL A 187 1.40 15.64 -3.82
C VAL A 187 0.55 15.41 -2.58
N ILE A 188 -0.76 15.62 -2.66
CA ILE A 188 -1.65 15.41 -1.49
C ILE A 188 -1.62 13.94 -1.06
N GLN A 189 -1.67 13.01 -2.01
CA GLN A 189 -1.51 11.59 -1.72
C GLN A 189 -0.19 11.31 -1.00
N ALA A 190 0.94 11.81 -1.52
CA ALA A 190 2.25 11.57 -0.92
C ALA A 190 2.37 12.16 0.50
N ILE A 191 1.75 13.32 0.76
CA ILE A 191 1.67 13.91 2.10
C ILE A 191 0.92 12.97 3.05
N ILE A 192 -0.25 12.47 2.65
CA ILE A 192 -1.04 11.56 3.48
C ILE A 192 -0.27 10.25 3.72
N PHE A 193 0.38 9.71 2.69
CA PHE A 193 1.24 8.53 2.82
C PHE A 193 2.33 8.76 3.86
N ALA A 194 3.12 9.81 3.72
CA ALA A 194 4.21 10.13 4.64
C ALA A 194 3.73 10.39 6.07
N ALA A 195 2.61 11.09 6.25
CA ALA A 195 2.04 11.40 7.56
C ALA A 195 1.57 10.15 8.32
N LEU A 196 1.25 9.06 7.61
CA LEU A 196 0.87 7.78 8.22
C LEU A 196 2.06 6.89 8.59
N HIS A 197 3.29 7.35 8.38
CA HIS A 197 4.49 6.63 8.80
C HIS A 197 5.10 7.31 10.03
N GLY A 198 5.29 6.55 11.10
CA GLY A 198 5.80 7.03 12.40
C GLY A 198 7.31 7.26 12.46
N TYR A 199 7.96 7.59 11.34
CA TYR A 199 9.42 7.80 11.29
C TYR A 199 9.83 9.16 11.87
N ASN A 200 11.14 9.33 12.07
CA ASN A 200 11.73 10.64 12.34
C ASN A 200 11.62 11.59 11.12
N ASN A 201 11.99 12.86 11.30
CA ASN A 201 11.87 13.88 10.24
C ASN A 201 12.53 13.47 8.91
N LEU A 202 13.71 12.84 8.95
CA LEU A 202 14.39 12.39 7.74
C LEU A 202 13.66 11.20 7.08
N GLY A 203 13.22 10.23 7.88
CA GLY A 203 12.46 9.09 7.38
C GLY A 203 11.14 9.53 6.75
N VAL A 204 10.39 10.45 7.38
CA VAL A 204 9.16 11.02 6.80
C VAL A 204 9.44 11.71 5.46
N LEU A 205 10.54 12.45 5.32
CA LEU A 205 10.94 13.06 4.06
C LEU A 205 11.23 12.01 2.98
N ILE A 206 11.94 10.92 3.33
CA ILE A 206 12.22 9.81 2.41
C ILE A 206 10.92 9.13 1.97
N ILE A 207 10.00 8.86 2.91
CA ILE A 207 8.69 8.28 2.61
C ILE A 207 7.86 9.21 1.72
N PHE A 208 7.91 10.53 1.96
CA PHE A 208 7.23 11.51 1.11
C PHE A 208 7.76 11.46 -0.33
N ILE A 209 9.09 11.45 -0.52
CA ILE A 209 9.72 11.35 -1.85
C ILE A 209 9.32 10.03 -2.53
N SER A 210 9.34 8.91 -1.79
CA SER A 210 8.88 7.61 -2.29
C SER A 210 7.41 7.67 -2.71
N GLY A 211 6.57 8.31 -1.90
CA GLY A 211 5.16 8.58 -2.19
C GLY A 211 4.96 9.30 -3.52
N LEU A 212 5.73 10.37 -3.76
CA LEU A 212 5.72 11.14 -5.01
C LEU A 212 6.15 10.28 -6.21
N VAL A 213 7.24 9.54 -6.08
CA VAL A 213 7.78 8.69 -7.16
C VAL A 213 6.77 7.61 -7.56
N MET A 214 6.25 6.87 -6.58
CA MET A 214 5.25 5.83 -6.82
C MET A 214 3.94 6.41 -7.39
N GLY A 215 3.47 7.55 -6.86
CA GLY A 215 2.31 8.25 -7.40
C GLY A 215 2.51 8.71 -8.85
N PHE A 216 3.69 9.24 -9.17
CA PHE A 216 4.06 9.60 -10.54
C PHE A 216 4.01 8.39 -11.47
N PHE A 217 4.60 7.26 -11.06
CA PHE A 217 4.55 6.03 -11.85
C PHE A 217 3.11 5.58 -12.08
N ALA A 218 2.30 5.44 -11.03
CA ALA A 218 0.89 5.06 -11.16
C ALA A 218 0.11 5.99 -12.11
N TRP A 219 0.34 7.31 -12.04
CA TRP A 219 -0.27 8.25 -12.98
C TRP A 219 0.18 8.02 -14.43
N LYS A 220 1.48 7.81 -14.67
CA LYS A 220 2.04 7.65 -16.01
C LYS A 220 1.76 6.28 -16.63
N THR A 221 1.70 5.22 -15.83
CA THR A 221 1.46 3.84 -16.28
C THR A 221 -0.01 3.48 -16.34
N ASN A 222 -0.90 4.37 -15.86
CA ASN A 222 -2.32 4.14 -15.67
C ASN A 222 -2.65 3.08 -14.61
N GLY A 223 -1.88 3.08 -13.51
CA GLY A 223 -1.79 2.00 -12.53
C GLY A 223 -0.97 0.88 -13.11
#